data_AF-A0A2G5E673-F1
#
_entry.id   AF-A0A2G5E673-F1
#
_cell.length_a   1.000
_cell.length_b   1.000
_cell.length_c   1.000
_cell.angle_alpha   90.00
_cell.angle_beta   90.00
_cell.angle_gamma   90.00
#
_symmetry.space_group_name_H-M   'P 1'
#
loop_
_entity.id
_entity.type
_entity.pdbx_description
1 polymer ?
#
loop_
_entity_poly.entity_id
_entity_poly.type
_entity_poly.pdbx_seq_one_letter_code
_entity_poly.pdbx_strand_id
1 'polypeptide(L)'
;MYWFLMRLKEKYARYLLRSYIEASRKSKWCPAPGCGYAVDFVLGSGSYDVSCKCTHSFCWNCTEEVHHPVECDIVAKWILKNTAESRSTTWILANSKPCPKCKRPIEKRDGCMRMTCTPPCRFEFCWLCLGSRSDHGNRTGGFYACNRYEKAGKDGKYDQTKETRKMAKNSLKKYTHYYERWAANERSRVKAMEDLQEMQTVHVEKLKNDYCRSELYFKFITEAWLQIIECRRVLKWTYPYGYYLPEQFFEYLQGEAESWLECLHQCAEKDLKPFVDGKSKDLNGFRTKLSGLTTVTRNYFVNLVRALENGLADVDSVGACNELGNSKASVAMIKKKRKWQQRGSWPCGHCTYFNEESPTICQICNQRSGSSSCGLCTYFNSTSATICLMCNQQR
;
A
#
# COMPACT_ATOMS: atom_id res chain seq x y z
N MET A 1 -41.37 0.49 39.44
CA MET A 1 -41.50 -0.96 39.14
C MET A 1 -41.57 -1.24 37.63
N TYR A 2 -42.46 -0.60 36.88
CA TYR A 2 -42.64 -0.83 35.42
C TYR A 2 -41.38 -0.55 34.56
N TRP A 3 -40.67 0.55 34.84
CA TRP A 3 -39.38 0.90 34.20
C TRP A 3 -38.28 -0.15 34.41
N PHE A 4 -38.28 -0.81 35.57
CA PHE A 4 -37.30 -1.85 35.90
C PHE A 4 -37.58 -3.14 35.12
N LEU A 5 -38.85 -3.54 35.03
CA LEU A 5 -39.29 -4.70 34.24
C LEU A 5 -39.04 -4.50 32.74
N MET A 6 -39.25 -3.29 32.21
CA MET A 6 -38.92 -2.99 30.80
C MET A 6 -37.42 -3.10 30.52
N ARG A 7 -36.55 -2.55 31.38
CA ARG A 7 -35.10 -2.73 31.26
C ARG A 7 -34.66 -4.19 31.35
N LEU A 8 -35.29 -4.98 32.21
CA LEU A 8 -35.00 -6.42 32.32
C LEU A 8 -35.42 -7.19 31.06
N LYS A 9 -36.59 -6.88 30.50
CA LYS A 9 -37.08 -7.49 29.24
C LYS A 9 -36.13 -7.18 28.07
N GLU A 10 -35.69 -5.94 27.93
CA GLU A 10 -34.71 -5.54 26.92
C GLU A 10 -33.35 -6.21 27.11
N LYS A 11 -32.91 -6.36 28.37
CA LYS A 11 -31.66 -7.04 28.69
C LYS A 11 -31.75 -8.53 28.36
N TYR A 12 -32.85 -9.19 28.73
CA TYR A 12 -33.10 -10.59 28.42
C TYR A 12 -33.20 -10.84 26.91
N ALA A 13 -33.93 -10.01 26.18
CA ALA A 13 -34.02 -10.11 24.72
C ALA A 13 -32.65 -9.97 24.04
N ARG A 14 -31.80 -9.04 24.52
CA ARG A 14 -30.41 -8.91 24.05
C ARG A 14 -29.57 -10.14 24.34
N TYR A 15 -29.68 -10.74 25.53
CA TYR A 15 -28.96 -11.97 25.85
C TYR A 15 -29.41 -13.14 24.98
N LEU A 16 -30.71 -13.30 24.75
CA LEU A 16 -31.25 -14.35 23.91
C LEU A 16 -30.76 -14.22 22.47
N LEU A 17 -30.83 -13.01 21.90
CA LEU A 17 -30.33 -12.71 20.57
C LEU A 17 -28.81 -12.95 20.49
N ARG A 18 -28.05 -12.52 21.50
CA ARG A 18 -26.61 -12.73 21.59
C ARG A 18 -26.24 -14.20 21.55
N SER A 19 -26.91 -15.01 22.37
CA SER A 19 -26.71 -16.46 22.42
C SER A 19 -27.06 -17.14 21.08
N TYR A 20 -28.14 -16.72 20.42
CA TYR A 20 -28.53 -17.25 19.11
C TYR A 20 -27.45 -16.99 18.03
N ILE A 21 -26.92 -15.75 17.98
CA ILE A 21 -25.88 -15.39 17.02
C ILE A 21 -24.56 -16.08 17.35
N GLU A 22 -24.16 -16.16 18.62
CA GLU A 22 -22.92 -16.85 19.04
C GLU A 22 -22.98 -18.36 18.78
N ALA A 23 -24.17 -18.96 18.74
CA ALA A 23 -24.36 -20.36 18.35
C ALA A 23 -24.35 -20.58 16.82
N SER A 24 -24.50 -19.52 16.01
CA SER A 24 -24.50 -19.60 14.55
C SER A 24 -23.07 -19.75 14.02
N ARG A 25 -22.86 -20.70 13.10
CA ARG A 25 -21.60 -20.82 12.35
C ARG A 25 -21.47 -19.81 11.20
N LYS A 26 -22.59 -19.17 10.82
CA LYS A 26 -22.68 -18.27 9.67
C LYS A 26 -22.89 -16.81 10.09
N SER A 27 -23.02 -16.52 11.38
CA SER A 27 -23.32 -15.17 11.88
C SER A 27 -22.33 -14.80 12.98
N LYS A 28 -21.82 -13.57 13.00
CA LYS A 28 -20.95 -13.05 14.08
C LYS A 28 -21.29 -11.61 14.40
N TRP A 29 -21.15 -11.25 15.66
CA TRP A 29 -21.27 -9.87 16.11
C TRP A 29 -20.17 -9.00 15.53
N CYS A 30 -20.51 -7.76 15.18
CA CYS A 30 -19.52 -6.76 14.83
C CYS A 30 -18.68 -6.41 16.08
N PRO A 31 -17.34 -6.44 15.99
CA PRO A 31 -16.47 -6.14 17.14
C PRO A 31 -16.36 -4.64 17.47
N ALA A 32 -16.95 -3.76 16.63
CA ALA A 32 -16.88 -2.32 16.85
C ALA A 32 -17.54 -1.91 18.19
N PRO A 33 -16.87 -1.09 19.01
CA PRO A 33 -17.43 -0.62 20.28
C PRO A 33 -18.77 0.09 20.07
N GLY A 34 -19.79 -0.31 20.83
CA GLY A 34 -21.14 0.27 20.75
C GLY A 34 -21.98 -0.21 19.55
N CYS A 35 -21.46 -1.09 18.70
CA CYS A 35 -22.22 -1.66 17.60
C CYS A 35 -23.08 -2.85 18.06
N GLY A 36 -24.36 -2.83 17.71
CA GLY A 36 -25.32 -3.91 17.98
C GLY A 36 -25.71 -4.70 16.73
N TYR A 37 -24.94 -4.62 15.65
CA TYR A 37 -25.19 -5.36 14.41
C TYR A 37 -24.39 -6.67 14.39
N ALA A 38 -24.98 -7.70 13.79
CA ALA A 38 -24.30 -8.93 13.41
C ALA A 38 -24.15 -8.99 11.88
N VAL A 39 -23.13 -9.69 11.41
CA VAL A 39 -22.87 -9.92 9.99
C VAL A 39 -23.09 -11.40 9.70
N ASP A 40 -23.74 -11.70 8.58
CA ASP A 40 -23.85 -13.04 8.04
C ASP A 40 -22.75 -13.28 7.00
N PHE A 41 -22.09 -14.44 7.09
CA PHE A 41 -21.01 -14.84 6.21
C PHE A 41 -21.46 -15.91 5.23
N VAL A 42 -21.23 -15.63 3.96
CA VAL A 42 -21.47 -16.57 2.86
C VAL A 42 -20.19 -17.38 2.64
N LEU A 43 -20.23 -18.65 3.02
CA LEU A 43 -19.14 -19.59 2.79
C LEU A 43 -18.83 -19.69 1.28
N GLY A 44 -17.54 -19.62 0.91
CA GLY A 44 -17.09 -19.72 -0.48
C GLY A 44 -16.85 -18.38 -1.19
N SER A 45 -16.90 -17.25 -0.48
CA SER A 45 -16.59 -15.91 -1.00
C SER A 45 -15.13 -15.68 -1.43
N GLY A 46 -14.22 -16.61 -1.11
CA GLY A 46 -12.78 -16.50 -1.41
C GLY A 46 -12.01 -15.55 -0.49
N SER A 47 -12.69 -14.72 0.32
CA SER A 47 -12.08 -13.85 1.32
C SER A 47 -12.88 -13.87 2.64
N TYR A 48 -12.17 -13.74 3.76
CA TYR A 48 -12.76 -13.58 5.10
C TYR A 48 -13.12 -12.13 5.42
N ASP A 49 -12.89 -11.19 4.51
CA ASP A 49 -13.14 -9.77 4.77
C ASP A 49 -14.64 -9.50 4.78
N VAL A 50 -15.14 -8.98 5.91
CA VAL A 50 -16.55 -8.61 6.05
C VAL A 50 -16.69 -7.16 6.48
N SER A 51 -17.76 -6.52 6.03
CA SER A 51 -18.10 -5.13 6.38
C SER A 51 -19.45 -5.07 7.05
N CYS A 52 -19.49 -4.45 8.22
CA CYS A 52 -20.72 -4.21 8.95
C CYS A 52 -21.46 -2.98 8.41
N LYS A 53 -22.78 -2.90 8.66
CA LYS A 53 -23.58 -1.70 8.38
C LYS A 53 -23.06 -0.44 9.09
N CYS A 54 -22.38 -0.60 10.22
CA CYS A 54 -21.70 0.51 10.92
C CYS A 54 -20.35 0.90 10.29
N THR A 55 -20.09 0.48 9.05
CA THR A 55 -18.86 0.68 8.26
C THR A 55 -17.57 0.06 8.82
N HIS A 56 -17.63 -0.59 9.98
CA HIS A 56 -16.50 -1.34 10.51
C HIS A 56 -16.28 -2.63 9.71
N SER A 57 -15.07 -2.78 9.17
CA SER A 57 -14.64 -3.98 8.46
C SER A 57 -13.66 -4.78 9.30
N PHE A 58 -13.85 -6.10 9.34
CA PHE A 58 -13.02 -7.02 10.12
C PHE A 58 -12.87 -8.36 9.39
N CYS A 59 -11.87 -9.14 9.79
CA CYS A 59 -11.70 -10.51 9.33
C CYS A 59 -12.72 -11.42 10.03
N TRP A 60 -13.55 -12.10 9.25
CA TRP A 60 -14.52 -13.04 9.75
C TRP A 60 -13.89 -14.14 10.62
N ASN A 61 -12.70 -14.62 10.25
CA ASN A 61 -12.08 -15.75 10.91
C ASN A 61 -11.55 -15.39 12.31
N CYS A 62 -10.69 -14.39 12.42
CA CYS A 62 -10.02 -14.02 13.67
C CYS A 62 -10.59 -12.78 14.38
N THR A 63 -11.58 -12.09 13.80
CA THR A 63 -12.20 -10.85 14.32
C THR A 63 -11.28 -9.63 14.44
N GLU A 64 -10.02 -9.76 14.04
CA GLU A 64 -9.10 -8.63 13.90
C GLU A 64 -9.45 -7.77 12.68
N GLU A 65 -8.78 -6.64 12.57
CA GLU A 65 -8.88 -5.78 11.38
C GLU A 65 -8.60 -6.55 10.08
N VAL A 66 -9.29 -6.18 8.99
CA VAL A 66 -9.09 -6.75 7.66
C VAL A 66 -7.61 -6.75 7.25
N HIS A 67 -7.07 -7.96 7.12
CA HIS A 67 -5.64 -8.19 6.96
C HIS A 67 -5.29 -8.98 5.69
N HIS A 68 -6.26 -9.21 4.80
CA HIS A 68 -6.03 -9.82 3.50
C HIS A 68 -4.97 -9.03 2.69
N PRO A 69 -3.97 -9.68 2.07
CA PRO A 69 -3.85 -11.12 1.79
C PRO A 69 -3.14 -11.96 2.86
N VAL A 70 -2.77 -11.37 3.99
CA VAL A 70 -1.97 -12.07 5.01
C VAL A 70 -2.87 -13.00 5.83
N GLU A 71 -2.38 -14.19 6.17
CA GLU A 71 -3.13 -15.17 6.96
C GLU A 71 -3.28 -14.76 8.43
N CYS A 72 -4.36 -15.22 9.06
CA CYS A 72 -4.67 -14.95 10.48
C CYS A 72 -3.53 -15.35 11.42
N ASP A 73 -2.80 -16.43 11.11
CA ASP A 73 -1.72 -16.94 11.96
C ASP A 73 -0.54 -15.96 12.07
N ILE A 74 -0.20 -15.31 10.96
CA ILE A 74 0.84 -14.28 10.93
C ILE A 74 0.40 -13.04 11.71
N VAL A 75 -0.87 -12.66 11.56
CA VAL A 75 -1.47 -11.52 12.29
C VAL A 75 -1.47 -11.77 13.80
N ALA A 76 -1.92 -12.94 14.23
CA ALA A 76 -1.93 -13.33 15.64
C ALA A 76 -0.51 -13.30 16.25
N LYS A 77 0.48 -13.87 15.54
CA LYS A 77 1.90 -13.81 15.95
C LYS A 77 2.40 -12.38 16.07
N TRP A 78 2.06 -11.50 15.13
CA TRP A 78 2.47 -10.10 15.14
C TRP A 78 1.84 -9.30 16.29
N ILE A 79 0.53 -9.45 16.52
CA ILE A 79 -0.18 -8.78 17.61
C ILE A 79 0.35 -9.22 18.98
N LEU A 80 0.56 -10.53 19.16
CA LEU A 80 1.15 -11.07 20.39
C LEU A 80 2.55 -10.48 20.62
N LYS A 81 3.37 -10.40 19.56
CA LYS A 81 4.72 -9.81 19.64
C LYS A 81 4.67 -8.33 20.03
N ASN A 82 3.76 -7.55 19.44
CA ASN A 82 3.60 -6.13 19.79
C ASN A 82 3.17 -5.92 21.24
N THR A 83 2.32 -6.82 21.75
CA THR A 83 1.89 -6.77 23.16
C THR A 83 3.07 -7.05 24.10
N ALA A 84 3.88 -8.06 23.79
CA ALA A 84 5.08 -8.40 24.55
C ALA A 84 6.17 -7.30 24.52
N GLU A 85 6.34 -6.63 23.38
CA GLU A 85 7.34 -5.58 23.16
C GLU A 85 6.83 -4.16 23.50
N SER A 86 5.65 -4.03 24.11
CA SER A 86 4.92 -2.77 24.33
C SER A 86 5.71 -1.69 25.08
N ARG A 87 6.66 -2.06 25.93
CA ARG A 87 7.57 -1.11 26.61
C ARG A 87 8.61 -0.50 25.65
N SER A 88 9.04 -1.26 24.64
CA SER A 88 9.98 -0.81 23.60
C SER A 88 9.28 0.02 22.52
N THR A 89 8.00 -0.25 22.23
CA THR A 89 7.24 0.41 21.13
C THR A 89 6.98 1.89 21.36
N THR A 90 6.77 2.33 22.61
CA THR A 90 6.54 3.75 22.93
C THR A 90 7.79 4.60 22.70
N TRP A 91 8.97 4.06 22.98
CA TRP A 91 10.25 4.72 22.69
C TRP A 91 10.51 4.85 21.18
N ILE A 92 10.06 3.87 20.39
CA ILE A 92 10.24 3.83 18.94
C ILE A 92 9.35 4.88 18.23
N LEU A 93 8.18 5.20 18.80
CA LEU A 93 7.19 6.08 18.17
C LEU A 93 7.39 7.57 18.53
N ALA A 94 8.55 8.14 18.17
CA ALA A 94 8.70 9.59 18.25
C ALA A 94 7.83 10.29 17.18
N ASN A 95 6.89 11.14 17.61
CA ASN A 95 6.01 11.91 16.71
C ASN A 95 6.76 12.98 15.89
N SER A 96 7.98 13.30 16.29
CA SER A 96 8.88 14.21 15.59
C SER A 96 10.17 13.52 15.19
N LYS A 97 10.62 13.74 13.95
CA LYS A 97 11.96 13.32 13.48
C LYS A 97 12.75 14.54 13.00
N PRO A 98 14.09 14.60 13.22
CA PRO A 98 14.90 15.71 12.73
C PRO A 98 15.08 15.61 11.21
N CYS A 99 15.07 16.77 10.53
CA CYS A 99 15.41 16.85 9.10
C CYS A 99 16.82 16.28 8.87
N PRO A 100 17.03 15.36 7.92
CA PRO A 100 18.35 14.78 7.67
C PRO A 100 19.39 15.83 7.24
N LYS A 101 18.97 16.90 6.56
CA LYS A 101 19.85 17.97 6.06
C LYS A 101 20.12 19.06 7.10
N CYS A 102 19.08 19.67 7.69
CA CYS A 102 19.25 20.83 8.59
C CYS A 102 19.02 20.52 10.08
N LYS A 103 18.71 19.27 10.42
CA LYS A 103 18.45 18.78 11.79
C LYS A 103 17.28 19.42 12.53
N ARG A 104 16.56 20.37 11.92
CA ARG A 104 15.31 20.95 12.47
C ARG A 104 14.30 19.83 12.80
N PRO A 105 13.67 19.82 13.98
CA PRO A 105 12.62 18.87 14.29
C PRO A 105 11.41 19.09 13.36
N ILE A 106 10.88 18.00 12.80
CA ILE A 106 9.71 17.99 11.93
C ILE A 106 8.67 17.08 12.56
N GLU A 107 7.46 17.59 12.74
CA GLU A 107 6.27 16.81 13.10
C GLU A 107 5.53 16.38 11.82
N LYS A 108 5.06 15.13 11.77
CA LYS A 108 4.32 14.62 10.62
C LYS A 108 2.84 14.97 10.75
N ARG A 109 2.37 15.91 9.92
CA ARG A 109 0.96 16.30 9.81
C ARG A 109 0.25 15.74 8.56
N ASP A 110 1.04 15.47 7.53
CA ASP A 110 0.57 14.93 6.26
C ASP A 110 0.52 13.39 6.31
N GLY A 111 -0.30 12.77 5.46
CA GLY A 111 -0.39 11.33 5.26
C GLY A 111 0.78 10.76 4.46
N CYS A 112 1.23 11.44 3.40
CA CYS A 112 2.29 10.96 2.51
C CYS A 112 3.64 10.76 3.23
N MET A 113 4.39 9.72 2.87
CA MET A 113 5.73 9.46 3.42
C MET A 113 6.82 10.30 2.74
N ARG A 114 6.50 10.92 1.60
CA ARG A 114 7.35 11.92 0.96
C ARG A 114 7.19 13.27 1.66
N MET A 115 8.26 13.67 2.35
CA MET A 115 8.27 14.90 3.12
C MET A 115 9.20 15.92 2.48
N THR A 116 8.82 17.19 2.62
CA THR A 116 9.61 18.34 2.17
C THR A 116 9.83 19.23 3.38
N CYS A 117 11.09 19.46 3.76
CA CYS A 117 11.41 20.33 4.90
C CYS A 117 10.95 21.76 4.62
N THR A 118 10.35 22.41 5.62
CA THR A 118 9.90 23.81 5.50
C THR A 118 11.05 24.75 5.16
N PRO A 119 10.79 25.87 4.45
CA PRO A 119 11.79 26.90 4.19
C PRO A 119 12.58 27.33 5.43
N PRO A 120 13.87 27.68 5.28
CA PRO A 120 14.61 27.81 4.02
C PRO A 120 15.18 26.50 3.44
N CYS A 121 15.03 25.35 4.12
CA CYS A 121 15.75 24.11 3.77
C CYS A 121 15.25 23.42 2.49
N ARG A 122 13.91 23.27 2.34
CA ARG A 122 13.24 22.65 1.16
C ARG A 122 13.73 21.25 0.77
N PHE A 123 14.46 20.56 1.63
CA PHE A 123 14.98 19.23 1.34
C PHE A 123 13.87 18.18 1.32
N GLU A 124 13.84 17.34 0.28
CA GLU A 124 12.87 16.25 0.15
C GLU A 124 13.46 14.92 0.60
N PHE A 125 12.74 14.22 1.47
CA PHE A 125 13.21 12.97 2.07
C PHE A 125 12.07 12.01 2.38
N CYS A 126 12.40 10.75 2.63
CA CYS A 126 11.46 9.73 3.08
C CYS A 126 11.32 9.73 4.60
N TRP A 127 10.09 9.78 5.12
CA TRP A 127 9.85 9.78 6.57
C TRP A 127 10.30 8.49 7.28
N LEU A 128 10.32 7.36 6.57
CA LEU A 128 10.68 6.07 7.13
C LEU A 128 12.18 5.99 7.38
N CYS A 129 12.99 6.09 6.33
CA CYS A 129 14.44 5.91 6.40
C CYS A 129 15.25 7.21 6.60
N LEU A 130 14.61 8.38 6.50
CA LEU A 130 15.28 9.69 6.50
C LEU A 130 16.30 9.91 5.37
N GLY A 131 16.31 9.02 4.36
CA GLY A 131 17.13 9.14 3.16
C GLY A 131 16.58 10.17 2.17
N SER A 132 17.47 10.68 1.31
CA SER A 132 17.10 11.63 0.26
C SER A 132 16.06 11.02 -0.68
N ARG A 133 15.10 11.82 -1.13
CA ARG A 133 14.12 11.34 -2.12
C ARG A 133 14.78 10.97 -3.45
N SER A 134 15.86 11.65 -3.84
CA SER A 134 16.63 11.33 -5.05
C SER A 134 17.14 9.89 -5.07
N ASP A 135 17.39 9.34 -3.88
CA ASP A 135 17.99 8.02 -3.69
C ASP A 135 16.91 6.93 -3.63
N HIS A 136 15.64 7.32 -3.66
CA HIS A 136 14.52 6.43 -3.88
C HIS A 136 14.21 6.45 -5.38
N GLY A 137 15.13 5.95 -6.18
CA GLY A 137 15.02 5.86 -7.63
C GLY A 137 15.83 4.69 -8.16
N ASN A 138 15.63 4.33 -9.43
CA ASN A 138 16.23 3.12 -10.02
C ASN A 138 17.78 3.13 -10.04
N ARG A 139 18.42 4.27 -9.79
CA ARG A 139 19.88 4.47 -9.85
C ARG A 139 20.66 4.05 -8.60
N THR A 140 19.99 3.86 -7.47
CA THR A 140 20.60 3.69 -6.13
C THR A 140 20.22 2.37 -5.44
N GLY A 141 19.68 1.41 -6.20
CA GLY A 141 19.09 0.20 -5.63
C GLY A 141 17.59 0.34 -5.30
N GLY A 142 16.90 1.29 -5.95
CA GLY A 142 15.45 1.37 -5.98
C GLY A 142 14.76 1.64 -4.64
N PHE A 143 13.44 1.77 -4.69
CA PHE A 143 12.60 1.87 -3.50
C PHE A 143 12.71 0.65 -2.58
N TYR A 144 13.08 -0.51 -3.13
CA TYR A 144 13.25 -1.75 -2.39
C TYR A 144 14.44 -1.71 -1.40
N ALA A 145 15.44 -0.84 -1.60
CA ALA A 145 16.50 -0.66 -0.60
C ALA A 145 15.95 -0.04 0.71
N CYS A 146 14.86 0.72 0.63
CA CYS A 146 14.26 1.38 1.79
C CYS A 146 13.40 0.43 2.64
N ASN A 147 12.73 -0.54 2.04
CA ASN A 147 11.87 -1.47 2.78
C ASN A 147 12.61 -2.74 3.25
N ARG A 148 13.71 -3.12 2.59
CA ARG A 148 14.58 -4.23 2.96
C ARG A 148 15.25 -4.03 4.31
N TYR A 149 15.35 -5.11 5.09
CA TYR A 149 16.16 -5.12 6.31
C TYR A 149 17.56 -5.68 6.05
N GLU A 150 18.59 -4.84 6.09
CA GLU A 150 19.98 -5.29 5.99
C GLU A 150 20.47 -5.85 7.33
N LYS A 151 20.85 -7.14 7.34
CA LYS A 151 21.51 -7.75 8.50
C LYS A 151 22.91 -7.15 8.62
N ALA A 152 23.29 -6.69 9.82
CA ALA A 152 24.66 -6.26 10.09
C ALA A 152 25.66 -7.38 9.72
N GLY A 153 26.76 -7.01 9.06
CA GLY A 153 27.80 -7.94 8.61
C GLY A 153 28.27 -8.89 9.71
N LYS A 154 28.65 -10.12 9.31
CA LYS A 154 29.24 -11.11 10.22
C LYS A 154 30.64 -10.65 10.62
N ASP A 155 30.75 -9.72 11.57
CA ASP A 155 32.02 -9.48 12.25
C ASP A 155 32.42 -10.74 13.03
N GLY A 156 33.69 -11.13 12.89
CA GLY A 156 34.27 -12.42 13.29
C GLY A 156 34.16 -12.81 14.77
N LYS A 157 34.65 -14.03 15.08
CA LYS A 157 34.46 -14.79 16.34
C LYS A 157 34.39 -13.93 17.63
N TYR A 158 33.26 -14.02 18.33
CA TYR A 158 33.03 -13.44 19.66
C TYR A 158 32.71 -14.51 20.72
N ASP A 159 32.91 -14.14 21.99
CA ASP A 159 32.52 -14.86 23.19
C ASP A 159 30.98 -15.05 23.29
N GLN A 160 30.53 -16.17 23.90
CA GLN A 160 29.14 -16.66 23.91
C GLN A 160 28.15 -15.66 24.56
N THR A 161 28.61 -14.92 25.57
CA THR A 161 27.82 -13.88 26.25
C THR A 161 27.65 -12.61 25.38
N LYS A 162 28.70 -12.24 24.63
CA LYS A 162 28.64 -11.10 23.68
C LYS A 162 27.79 -11.44 22.46
N GLU A 163 27.82 -12.70 22.03
CA GLU A 163 27.00 -13.19 20.92
C GLU A 163 25.51 -13.14 21.26
N THR A 164 25.12 -13.60 22.46
CA THR A 164 23.72 -13.52 22.94
C THR A 164 23.21 -12.07 22.98
N ARG A 165 24.02 -11.13 23.49
CA ARG A 165 23.67 -9.70 23.51
C ARG A 165 23.56 -9.10 22.09
N LYS A 166 24.42 -9.52 21.15
CA LYS A 166 24.39 -9.11 19.74
C LYS A 166 23.14 -9.66 19.04
N MET A 167 22.77 -10.92 19.27
CA MET A 167 21.55 -11.54 18.74
C MET A 167 20.29 -10.85 19.25
N ALA A 168 20.22 -10.55 20.56
CA ALA A 168 19.12 -9.78 21.14
C ALA A 168 19.01 -8.38 20.50
N LYS A 169 20.13 -7.66 20.35
CA LYS A 169 20.18 -6.35 19.69
C LYS A 169 19.74 -6.41 18.23
N ASN A 170 20.17 -7.43 17.48
CA ASN A 170 19.79 -7.62 16.08
C ASN A 170 18.30 -7.96 15.94
N SER A 171 17.78 -8.80 16.84
CA SER A 171 16.36 -9.15 16.88
C SER A 171 15.48 -7.93 17.16
N LEU A 172 15.89 -7.07 18.10
CA LEU A 172 15.22 -5.82 18.40
C LEU A 172 15.26 -4.86 17.19
N LYS A 173 16.44 -4.69 16.57
CA LYS A 173 16.57 -3.85 15.35
C LYS A 173 15.66 -4.32 14.22
N LYS A 174 15.60 -5.63 13.97
CA LYS A 174 14.70 -6.20 12.97
C LYS A 174 13.25 -5.87 13.34
N TYR A 175 12.85 -6.13 14.58
CA TYR A 175 11.49 -5.81 15.04
C TYR A 175 11.15 -4.33 14.85
N THR A 176 12.01 -3.42 15.30
CA THR A 176 11.85 -1.97 15.13
C THR A 176 11.65 -1.58 13.67
N HIS A 177 12.46 -2.11 12.75
CA HIS A 177 12.36 -1.81 11.31
C HIS A 177 10.97 -2.12 10.74
N TYR A 178 10.44 -3.32 11.04
CA TYR A 178 9.14 -3.74 10.54
C TYR A 178 7.99 -3.06 11.29
N TYR A 179 8.12 -2.87 12.61
CA TYR A 179 7.12 -2.19 13.43
C TYR A 179 6.92 -0.73 13.03
N GLU A 180 8.00 0.03 12.80
CA GLU A 180 7.91 1.42 12.38
C GLU A 180 7.11 1.58 11.08
N ARG A 181 7.30 0.67 10.12
CA ARG A 181 6.64 0.70 8.81
C ARG A 181 5.19 0.21 8.87
N TRP A 182 4.92 -0.82 9.66
CA TRP A 182 3.55 -1.26 9.98
C TRP A 182 2.75 -0.10 10.61
N ALA A 183 3.30 0.52 11.66
CA ALA A 183 2.63 1.60 12.38
C ALA A 183 2.52 2.89 11.55
N ALA A 184 3.53 3.19 10.72
CA ALA A 184 3.50 4.37 9.84
C ALA A 184 2.43 4.24 8.75
N ASN A 185 2.24 3.05 8.16
CA ASN A 185 1.17 2.83 7.20
C ASN A 185 -0.21 2.95 7.84
N GLU A 186 -0.37 2.49 9.09
CA GLU A 186 -1.63 2.70 9.83
C GLU A 186 -1.90 4.19 10.07
N ARG A 187 -0.92 4.94 10.60
CA ARG A 187 -1.09 6.39 10.81
C ARG A 187 -1.41 7.14 9.51
N SER A 188 -0.74 6.76 8.42
CA SER A 188 -1.00 7.32 7.09
C SER A 188 -2.40 6.99 6.57
N ARG A 189 -2.89 5.78 6.84
CA ARG A 189 -4.24 5.35 6.49
C ARG A 189 -5.30 6.15 7.24
N VAL A 190 -5.15 6.30 8.56
CA VAL A 190 -6.07 7.10 9.38
C VAL A 190 -6.10 8.54 8.89
N LYS A 191 -4.94 9.15 8.65
CA LYS A 191 -4.86 10.50 8.08
C LYS A 191 -5.53 10.61 6.71
N ALA A 192 -5.35 9.62 5.83
CA ALA A 192 -6.00 9.59 4.53
C ALA A 192 -7.53 9.42 4.62
N MET A 193 -8.06 8.75 5.65
CA MET A 193 -9.50 8.68 5.92
C MET A 193 -10.04 10.04 6.37
N GLU A 194 -9.30 10.75 7.23
CA GLU A 194 -9.64 12.13 7.63
C GLU A 194 -9.62 13.07 6.42
N ASP A 195 -8.57 13.00 5.58
CA ASP A 195 -8.46 13.79 4.35
C ASP A 195 -9.60 13.46 3.37
N LEU A 196 -9.96 12.18 3.21
CA LEU A 196 -11.11 11.80 2.38
C LEU A 196 -12.41 12.43 2.90
N GLN A 197 -12.63 12.42 4.21
CA GLN A 197 -13.81 13.01 4.83
C GLN A 197 -13.84 14.54 4.63
N GLU A 198 -12.72 15.23 4.84
CA GLU A 198 -12.60 16.66 4.56
C GLU A 198 -12.81 16.95 3.06
N MET A 199 -12.24 16.13 2.19
CA MET A 199 -12.41 16.26 0.75
C MET A 199 -13.87 16.14 0.32
N GLN A 200 -14.60 15.15 0.84
CA GLN A 200 -16.02 14.95 0.51
C GLN A 200 -16.92 16.04 1.06
N THR A 201 -16.65 16.54 2.27
CA THR A 201 -17.55 17.49 2.95
C THR A 201 -17.25 18.95 2.64
N VAL A 202 -15.98 19.30 2.38
CA VAL A 202 -15.55 20.69 2.20
C VAL A 202 -15.08 20.95 0.77
N HIS A 203 -14.12 20.17 0.28
CA HIS A 203 -13.38 20.55 -0.93
C HIS A 203 -14.12 20.21 -2.22
N VAL A 204 -14.87 19.11 -2.29
CA VAL A 204 -15.69 18.77 -3.46
C VAL A 204 -16.74 19.84 -3.71
N GLU A 205 -17.37 20.39 -2.66
CA GLU A 205 -18.37 21.46 -2.80
C GLU A 205 -17.74 22.76 -3.31
N LYS A 206 -16.55 23.13 -2.81
CA LYS A 206 -15.77 24.25 -3.35
C LYS A 206 -15.44 24.07 -4.83
N LEU A 207 -14.92 22.89 -5.20
CA LEU A 207 -14.57 22.57 -6.59
C LEU A 207 -15.80 22.57 -7.52
N LYS A 208 -16.97 22.11 -7.05
CA LYS A 208 -18.23 22.17 -7.80
C LYS A 208 -18.58 23.62 -8.17
N ASN A 209 -18.47 24.52 -7.20
CA ASN A 209 -18.77 25.95 -7.39
C ASN A 209 -17.75 26.64 -8.31
N ASP A 210 -16.46 26.43 -8.08
CA ASP A 210 -15.40 27.13 -8.82
C ASP A 210 -15.30 26.71 -10.28
N TYR A 211 -15.56 25.44 -10.58
CA TYR A 211 -15.42 24.87 -11.92
C TYR A 211 -16.76 24.62 -12.64
N CYS A 212 -17.90 24.94 -12.00
CA CYS A 212 -19.25 24.73 -12.53
C CYS A 212 -19.46 23.31 -13.07
N ARG A 213 -19.05 22.29 -12.31
CA ARG A 213 -19.19 20.86 -12.67
C ARG A 213 -20.08 20.12 -11.68
N SER A 214 -20.70 19.04 -12.14
CA SER A 214 -21.48 18.16 -11.27
C SER A 214 -20.58 17.38 -10.31
N GLU A 215 -21.13 16.93 -9.19
CA GLU A 215 -20.43 16.12 -8.19
C GLU A 215 -19.82 14.83 -8.78
N LEU A 216 -20.52 14.24 -9.76
CA LEU A 216 -20.06 13.05 -10.48
C LEU A 216 -18.73 13.27 -11.20
N TYR A 217 -18.46 14.50 -11.63
CA TYR A 217 -17.20 14.84 -12.30
C TYR A 217 -15.99 14.62 -11.38
N PHE A 218 -16.15 14.81 -10.06
CA PHE A 218 -15.07 14.77 -9.07
C PHE A 218 -14.87 13.40 -8.42
N LYS A 219 -15.64 12.37 -8.82
CA LYS A 219 -15.50 11.00 -8.29
C LYS A 219 -14.09 10.44 -8.37
N PHE A 220 -13.31 10.84 -9.38
CA PHE A 220 -11.91 10.42 -9.53
C PHE A 220 -11.03 10.78 -8.31
N ILE A 221 -11.37 11.86 -7.59
CA ILE A 221 -10.68 12.27 -6.36
C ILE A 221 -11.01 11.30 -5.22
N THR A 222 -12.29 10.99 -5.03
CA THR A 222 -12.75 10.02 -4.03
C THR A 222 -12.17 8.63 -4.31
N GLU A 223 -12.16 8.20 -5.58
CA GLU A 223 -11.56 6.93 -6.00
C GLU A 223 -10.06 6.86 -5.70
N ALA A 224 -9.33 7.95 -5.90
CA ALA A 224 -7.90 8.03 -5.58
C ALA A 224 -7.66 7.88 -4.07
N TRP A 225 -8.42 8.57 -3.22
CA TRP A 225 -8.31 8.47 -1.77
C TRP A 225 -8.70 7.09 -1.24
N LEU A 226 -9.79 6.50 -1.74
CA LEU A 226 -10.17 5.13 -1.40
C LEU A 226 -9.07 4.13 -1.81
N GLN A 227 -8.45 4.32 -2.98
CA GLN A 227 -7.32 3.51 -3.40
C GLN A 227 -6.11 3.70 -2.47
N ILE A 228 -5.79 4.92 -2.04
CA ILE A 228 -4.72 5.20 -1.07
C ILE A 228 -4.98 4.47 0.25
N ILE A 229 -6.19 4.60 0.82
CA ILE A 229 -6.58 3.98 2.08
C ILE A 229 -6.40 2.45 2.01
N GLU A 230 -6.86 1.84 0.93
CA GLU A 230 -6.76 0.40 0.73
C GLU A 230 -5.30 -0.05 0.54
N CYS A 231 -4.52 0.67 -0.27
CA CYS A 231 -3.10 0.41 -0.44
C CYS A 231 -2.33 0.49 0.89
N ARG A 232 -2.65 1.46 1.76
CA ARG A 232 -2.03 1.57 3.09
C ARG A 232 -2.39 0.38 3.99
N ARG A 233 -3.63 -0.10 3.93
CA ARG A 233 -4.08 -1.30 4.66
C ARG A 233 -3.29 -2.52 4.20
N VAL A 234 -3.18 -2.74 2.89
CA VAL A 234 -2.39 -3.86 2.34
C VAL A 234 -0.93 -3.76 2.79
N LEU A 235 -0.27 -2.60 2.60
CA LEU A 235 1.13 -2.42 3.00
C LEU A 235 1.36 -2.61 4.49
N LYS A 236 0.46 -2.12 5.34
CA LYS A 236 0.53 -2.34 6.78
C LYS A 236 0.73 -3.83 7.05
N TRP A 237 -0.07 -4.70 6.45
CA TRP A 237 -0.01 -6.15 6.68
C TRP A 237 1.11 -6.86 5.93
N THR A 238 1.59 -6.33 4.81
CA THR A 238 2.75 -6.90 4.11
C THR A 238 4.03 -6.83 4.95
N TYR A 239 4.18 -5.88 5.88
CA TYR A 239 5.33 -5.84 6.79
C TYR A 239 5.41 -7.00 7.79
N PRO A 240 4.36 -7.32 8.58
CA PRO A 240 4.30 -8.55 9.35
C PRO A 240 4.60 -9.80 8.51
N TYR A 241 4.05 -9.89 7.30
CA TYR A 241 4.35 -10.99 6.39
C TYR A 241 5.86 -11.08 6.08
N GLY A 242 6.49 -9.98 5.63
CA GLY A 242 7.93 -9.92 5.38
C GLY A 242 8.81 -10.14 6.62
N TYR A 243 8.32 -9.82 7.83
CA TYR A 243 9.06 -10.08 9.06
C TYR A 243 9.26 -11.59 9.29
N TYR A 244 8.25 -12.40 8.98
CA TYR A 244 8.27 -13.86 9.16
C TYR A 244 8.73 -14.63 7.91
N LEU A 245 8.80 -13.98 6.73
CA LEU A 245 9.30 -14.57 5.49
C LEU A 245 10.82 -14.30 5.27
N PRO A 246 11.59 -15.26 4.72
CA PRO A 246 13.01 -15.05 4.42
C PRO A 246 13.33 -14.56 2.99
N GLU A 247 12.36 -14.26 2.12
CA GLU A 247 12.61 -14.08 0.67
C GLU A 247 12.85 -12.63 0.21
N GLN A 248 13.85 -12.44 -0.66
CA GLN A 248 14.24 -11.14 -1.23
C GLN A 248 13.31 -10.62 -2.33
N PHE A 249 12.57 -11.49 -3.02
CA PHE A 249 11.71 -11.10 -4.14
C PHE A 249 10.45 -10.37 -3.68
N PHE A 250 9.89 -10.77 -2.54
CA PHE A 250 8.76 -10.09 -1.91
C PHE A 250 9.06 -8.61 -1.64
N GLU A 251 10.26 -8.29 -1.15
CA GLU A 251 10.68 -6.91 -0.86
C GLU A 251 10.69 -6.03 -2.12
N TYR A 252 11.04 -6.60 -3.27
CA TYR A 252 11.01 -5.90 -4.56
C TYR A 252 9.58 -5.53 -4.96
N LEU A 253 8.66 -6.51 -4.97
CA LEU A 253 7.25 -6.26 -5.29
C LEU A 253 6.61 -5.25 -4.32
N GLN A 254 6.91 -5.37 -3.02
CA GLN A 254 6.46 -4.42 -2.00
C GLN A 254 6.99 -3.01 -2.30
N GLY A 255 8.27 -2.88 -2.68
CA GLY A 255 8.92 -1.60 -2.94
C GLY A 255 8.36 -0.86 -4.16
N GLU A 256 8.04 -1.61 -5.23
CA GLU A 256 7.37 -1.06 -6.40
C GLU A 256 5.97 -0.53 -6.05
N ALA A 257 5.16 -1.32 -5.34
CA ALA A 257 3.83 -0.91 -4.89
C ALA A 257 3.89 0.35 -4.00
N GLU A 258 4.85 0.41 -3.07
CA GLU A 258 5.09 1.57 -2.22
C GLU A 258 5.42 2.83 -3.00
N SER A 259 6.30 2.72 -4.00
CA SER A 259 6.70 3.86 -4.82
C SER A 259 5.49 4.52 -5.50
N TRP A 260 4.65 3.70 -6.15
CA TRP A 260 3.46 4.18 -6.83
C TRP A 260 2.40 4.70 -5.87
N LEU A 261 2.26 4.09 -4.68
CA LEU A 261 1.41 4.63 -3.64
C LEU A 261 1.87 6.02 -3.19
N GLU A 262 3.17 6.24 -2.95
CA GLU A 262 3.66 7.56 -2.54
C GLU A 262 3.49 8.62 -3.64
N CYS A 263 3.60 8.23 -4.92
CA CYS A 263 3.31 9.12 -6.04
C CYS A 263 1.82 9.50 -6.08
N LEU A 264 0.91 8.53 -5.94
CA LEU A 264 -0.53 8.77 -5.88
C LEU A 264 -0.92 9.62 -4.67
N HIS A 265 -0.40 9.28 -3.49
CA HIS A 265 -0.72 9.95 -2.22
C HIS A 265 -0.31 11.42 -2.27
N GLN A 266 0.91 11.71 -2.73
CA GLN A 266 1.30 13.10 -2.94
C GLN A 266 0.36 13.82 -3.92
N CYS A 267 0.04 13.19 -5.05
CA CYS A 267 -0.77 13.85 -6.07
C CYS A 267 -2.14 14.25 -5.50
N ALA A 268 -2.76 13.36 -4.72
CA ALA A 268 -4.01 13.64 -4.03
C ALA A 268 -3.89 14.70 -2.91
N GLU A 269 -2.79 14.68 -2.13
CA GLU A 269 -2.63 15.51 -0.94
C GLU A 269 -2.06 16.92 -1.23
N LYS A 270 -1.13 17.03 -2.18
CA LYS A 270 -0.34 18.26 -2.41
C LYS A 270 -0.55 18.84 -3.79
N ASP A 271 -0.58 18.02 -4.84
CA ASP A 271 -0.78 18.53 -6.20
C ASP A 271 -2.23 18.99 -6.43
N LEU A 272 -3.18 18.52 -5.61
CA LEU A 272 -4.58 18.96 -5.63
C LEU A 272 -4.79 20.35 -5.02
N LYS A 273 -3.96 20.76 -4.04
CA LYS A 273 -4.13 22.01 -3.28
C LYS A 273 -4.27 23.26 -4.17
N PRO A 274 -3.46 23.47 -5.23
CA PRO A 274 -3.62 24.61 -6.12
C PRO A 274 -4.98 24.68 -6.83
N PHE A 275 -5.66 23.56 -7.06
CA PHE A 275 -6.99 23.53 -7.67
C PHE A 275 -8.07 23.91 -6.65
N VAL A 276 -7.94 23.41 -5.42
CA VAL A 276 -8.82 23.75 -4.29
C VAL A 276 -8.67 25.21 -3.88
N ASP A 277 -7.47 25.78 -4.00
CA ASP A 277 -7.17 27.19 -3.71
C ASP A 277 -7.56 28.14 -4.87
N GLY A 278 -8.10 27.63 -5.99
CA GLY A 278 -8.44 28.44 -7.17
C GLY A 278 -7.23 28.98 -7.95
N LYS A 279 -6.02 28.50 -7.68
CA LYS A 279 -4.75 28.95 -8.30
C LYS A 279 -4.45 28.28 -9.64
N SER A 280 -5.07 27.14 -9.94
CA SER A 280 -4.85 26.37 -11.17
C SER A 280 -6.17 26.16 -11.94
N LYS A 281 -6.11 26.19 -13.28
CA LYS A 281 -7.30 26.04 -14.13
C LYS A 281 -7.34 24.75 -14.96
N ASP A 282 -6.22 24.04 -15.11
CA ASP A 282 -6.15 22.79 -15.89
C ASP A 282 -6.66 21.58 -15.10
N LEU A 283 -7.97 21.56 -14.83
CA LEU A 283 -8.61 20.48 -14.08
C LEU A 283 -8.67 19.18 -14.88
N ASN A 284 -8.70 19.25 -16.21
CA ASN A 284 -8.73 18.08 -17.08
C ASN A 284 -7.38 17.35 -17.06
N GLY A 285 -6.26 18.07 -17.21
CA GLY A 285 -4.93 17.48 -17.10
C GLY A 285 -4.69 16.86 -15.73
N PHE A 286 -5.12 17.54 -14.66
CA PHE A 286 -5.06 16.98 -13.30
C PHE A 286 -5.90 15.71 -13.15
N ARG A 287 -7.14 15.70 -13.66
CA ARG A 287 -8.01 14.52 -13.65
C ARG A 287 -7.35 13.33 -14.35
N THR A 288 -6.78 13.53 -15.53
CA THR A 288 -6.08 12.47 -16.27
C THR A 288 -4.89 11.94 -15.47
N LYS A 289 -4.07 12.83 -14.91
CA LYS A 289 -2.92 12.47 -14.06
C LYS A 289 -3.35 11.64 -12.85
N LEU A 290 -4.32 12.12 -12.07
CA LEU A 290 -4.74 11.45 -10.83
C LEU A 290 -5.42 10.10 -11.12
N SER A 291 -6.27 10.03 -12.15
CA SER A 291 -6.93 8.78 -12.56
C SER A 291 -5.92 7.74 -13.08
N GLY A 292 -4.92 8.20 -13.84
CA GLY A 292 -3.83 7.35 -14.33
C GLY A 292 -3.00 6.80 -13.18
N LEU A 293 -2.54 7.65 -12.24
CA LEU A 293 -1.82 7.21 -11.05
C LEU A 293 -2.65 6.21 -10.21
N THR A 294 -3.95 6.49 -10.03
CA THR A 294 -4.87 5.60 -9.31
C THR A 294 -4.91 4.20 -9.94
N THR A 295 -4.99 4.15 -11.27
CA THR A 295 -5.02 2.89 -12.03
C THR A 295 -3.70 2.14 -11.95
N VAL A 296 -2.57 2.84 -12.14
CA VAL A 296 -1.24 2.23 -12.04
C VAL A 296 -1.02 1.66 -10.65
N THR A 297 -1.26 2.44 -9.60
CA THR A 297 -1.11 1.98 -8.21
C THR A 297 -1.99 0.77 -7.94
N ARG A 298 -3.26 0.77 -8.38
CA ARG A 298 -4.14 -0.40 -8.26
C ARG A 298 -3.54 -1.65 -8.88
N ASN A 299 -2.97 -1.56 -10.08
CA ASN A 299 -2.38 -2.72 -10.77
C ASN A 299 -1.20 -3.32 -9.99
N TYR A 300 -0.30 -2.49 -9.45
CA TYR A 300 0.81 -2.96 -8.62
C TYR A 300 0.33 -3.65 -7.34
N PHE A 301 -0.72 -3.13 -6.71
CA PHE A 301 -1.30 -3.74 -5.52
C PHE A 301 -2.04 -5.05 -5.82
N VAL A 302 -2.78 -5.13 -6.93
CA VAL A 302 -3.40 -6.39 -7.37
C VAL A 302 -2.34 -7.46 -7.62
N ASN A 303 -1.22 -7.09 -8.26
CA ASN A 303 -0.11 -8.02 -8.48
C ASN A 303 0.56 -8.45 -7.17
N LEU A 304 0.78 -7.52 -6.24
CA LEU A 304 1.34 -7.83 -4.92
C LEU A 304 0.42 -8.77 -4.13
N VAL A 305 -0.89 -8.49 -4.12
CA VAL A 305 -1.90 -9.32 -3.43
C VAL A 305 -1.91 -10.73 -4.03
N ARG A 306 -2.01 -10.85 -5.36
CA ARG A 306 -1.97 -12.15 -6.04
C ARG A 306 -0.69 -12.94 -5.75
N ALA A 307 0.46 -12.26 -5.75
CA ALA A 307 1.73 -12.90 -5.44
C ALA A 307 1.74 -13.46 -4.00
N LEU A 308 1.15 -12.75 -3.05
CA LEU A 308 1.02 -13.20 -1.66
C LEU A 308 0.03 -14.37 -1.50
N GLU A 309 -1.13 -14.31 -2.15
CA GLU A 309 -2.12 -15.38 -2.12
C GLU A 309 -1.59 -16.69 -2.72
N ASN A 310 -0.78 -16.59 -3.78
CA ASN A 310 -0.17 -17.74 -4.44
C ASN A 310 1.10 -18.24 -3.74
N GLY A 311 1.42 -17.75 -2.53
CA GLY A 311 2.63 -18.12 -1.79
C GLY A 311 3.92 -17.84 -2.58
N LEU A 312 3.90 -16.83 -3.45
CA LEU A 312 4.97 -16.46 -4.37
C LEU A 312 5.29 -17.52 -5.45
N ALA A 313 4.41 -18.50 -5.70
CA ALA A 313 4.64 -19.58 -6.67
C ALA A 313 4.77 -19.11 -8.14
N ASP A 314 4.07 -18.04 -8.54
CA ASP A 314 4.15 -17.50 -9.92
C ASP A 314 5.53 -16.93 -10.28
N VAL A 315 6.37 -16.72 -9.26
CA VAL A 315 7.71 -16.13 -9.37
C VAL A 315 8.72 -17.16 -9.87
N ASP A 316 8.56 -18.43 -9.50
CA ASP A 316 9.42 -19.53 -9.96
C ASP A 316 9.22 -19.83 -11.46
N SER A 317 8.02 -19.58 -11.98
CA SER A 317 7.69 -19.79 -13.40
C SER A 317 8.29 -18.75 -14.36
N VAL A 318 8.79 -17.60 -13.88
CA VAL A 318 9.47 -16.61 -14.74
C VAL A 318 10.88 -17.10 -15.11
N GLY A 319 11.45 -18.06 -14.37
CA GLY A 319 12.70 -18.75 -14.72
C GLY A 319 12.54 -19.91 -15.70
N ALA A 320 11.31 -20.32 -16.02
CA ALA A 320 11.03 -21.54 -16.79
C ALA A 320 10.08 -21.31 -17.98
N CYS A 321 9.96 -20.08 -18.48
CA CYS A 321 9.29 -19.78 -19.74
C CYS A 321 10.28 -19.65 -20.91
N ASN A 322 11.19 -20.62 -21.03
CA ASN A 322 11.73 -21.04 -22.31
C ASN A 322 11.36 -22.52 -22.45
N GLU A 323 10.61 -22.84 -23.50
CA GLU A 323 10.18 -24.17 -23.96
C GLU A 323 8.72 -24.59 -23.64
N LEU A 324 7.89 -24.39 -24.68
CA LEU A 324 6.63 -25.00 -25.12
C LEU A 324 5.67 -25.68 -24.11
N GLY A 325 4.37 -25.33 -24.20
CA GLY A 325 3.30 -26.21 -23.71
C GLY A 325 1.86 -25.65 -23.67
N ASN A 326 1.30 -25.33 -24.83
CA ASN A 326 -0.12 -25.17 -25.16
C ASN A 326 -1.19 -25.44 -24.07
N SER A 327 -1.85 -24.39 -23.55
CA SER A 327 -3.11 -24.53 -22.81
C SER A 327 -4.12 -23.43 -23.15
N LYS A 328 -5.39 -23.84 -23.24
CA LYS A 328 -6.52 -23.17 -23.93
C LYS A 328 -6.95 -21.80 -23.40
N ALA A 329 -6.35 -21.28 -22.33
CA ALA A 329 -6.56 -19.92 -21.82
C ALA A 329 -5.90 -18.83 -22.69
N SER A 330 -4.87 -19.20 -23.46
CA SER A 330 -4.10 -18.30 -24.34
C SER A 330 -4.87 -17.80 -25.57
N VAL A 331 -5.87 -18.55 -26.06
CA VAL A 331 -6.61 -18.20 -27.29
C VAL A 331 -7.57 -17.02 -27.08
N ALA A 332 -8.10 -16.84 -25.87
CA ALA A 332 -8.99 -15.71 -25.55
C ALA A 332 -8.23 -14.36 -25.49
N MET A 333 -6.97 -14.39 -25.04
CA MET A 333 -6.06 -13.23 -25.05
C MET A 333 -5.57 -12.89 -26.46
N ILE A 334 -5.32 -13.89 -27.31
CA ILE A 334 -4.87 -13.68 -28.70
C ILE A 334 -5.99 -13.09 -29.58
N LYS A 335 -7.25 -13.47 -29.37
CA LYS A 335 -8.39 -12.87 -30.10
C LYS A 335 -8.64 -11.41 -29.71
N LYS A 336 -8.35 -11.00 -28.47
CA LYS A 336 -8.34 -9.58 -28.09
C LYS A 336 -7.16 -8.85 -28.72
N LYS A 337 -5.96 -9.45 -28.76
CA LYS A 337 -4.75 -8.84 -29.36
C LYS A 337 -4.93 -8.41 -30.83
N ARG A 338 -5.74 -9.13 -31.62
CA ARG A 338 -6.04 -8.79 -33.04
C ARG A 338 -7.03 -7.64 -33.25
N LYS A 339 -7.78 -7.20 -32.23
CA LYS A 339 -8.78 -6.11 -32.39
C LYS A 339 -8.25 -4.72 -32.00
N TRP A 340 -7.08 -4.64 -31.35
CA TRP A 340 -6.47 -3.39 -30.85
C TRP A 340 -5.25 -2.92 -31.65
N GLN A 341 -4.85 -3.64 -32.70
CA GLN A 341 -3.79 -3.21 -33.62
C GLN A 341 -4.23 -2.09 -34.59
N GLN A 342 -5.46 -1.59 -34.49
CA GLN A 342 -5.99 -0.54 -35.38
C GLN A 342 -6.03 0.88 -34.78
N ARG A 343 -5.41 1.13 -33.61
CA ARG A 343 -5.54 2.44 -32.93
C ARG A 343 -4.28 3.05 -32.29
N GLY A 344 -3.07 2.59 -32.64
CA GLY A 344 -1.86 3.35 -32.30
C GLY A 344 -1.49 3.48 -30.80
N SER A 345 -2.27 2.90 -29.89
CA SER A 345 -2.04 3.00 -28.44
C SER A 345 -0.93 2.07 -27.98
N TRP A 346 -0.09 2.50 -27.02
CA TRP A 346 1.03 1.71 -26.50
C TRP A 346 1.05 1.63 -24.96
N PRO A 347 1.27 0.43 -24.37
CA PRO A 347 1.45 0.28 -22.93
C PRO A 347 2.85 0.72 -22.51
N CYS A 348 2.95 1.52 -21.45
CA CYS A 348 4.22 1.92 -20.88
C CYS A 348 4.92 0.74 -20.20
N GLY A 349 6.15 0.42 -20.60
CA GLY A 349 6.94 -0.64 -19.96
C GLY A 349 7.29 -0.38 -18.48
N HIS A 350 7.21 0.88 -18.03
CA HIS A 350 7.57 1.27 -16.67
C HIS A 350 6.37 1.38 -15.72
N CYS A 351 5.22 1.88 -16.18
CA CYS A 351 4.04 2.07 -15.32
C CYS A 351 2.82 1.28 -15.79
N THR A 352 2.93 0.49 -16.86
CA THR A 352 1.86 -0.30 -17.49
C THR A 352 0.68 0.51 -18.05
N TYR A 353 0.68 1.83 -17.90
CA TYR A 353 -0.37 2.71 -18.40
C TYR A 353 -0.42 2.73 -19.93
N PHE A 354 -1.63 2.69 -20.50
CA PHE A 354 -1.84 2.75 -21.94
C PHE A 354 -1.91 4.20 -22.43
N ASN A 355 -0.95 4.60 -23.26
CA ASN A 355 -0.89 5.95 -23.85
C ASN A 355 -1.60 5.96 -25.21
N GLU A 356 -2.35 7.02 -25.47
CA GLU A 356 -2.95 7.30 -26.78
C GLU A 356 -1.95 8.03 -27.70
N GLU A 357 -2.12 7.91 -29.02
CA GLU A 357 -1.17 8.33 -30.07
C GLU A 357 -0.90 9.84 -30.03
N SER A 358 0.19 10.27 -29.37
CA SER A 358 0.83 11.59 -29.55
C SER A 358 2.21 11.73 -28.88
N PRO A 359 2.50 11.17 -27.68
CA PRO A 359 3.83 11.29 -27.09
C PRO A 359 4.63 9.98 -27.12
N THR A 360 5.90 10.08 -27.54
CA THR A 360 6.95 9.08 -27.28
C THR A 360 7.35 9.02 -25.81
N ILE A 361 6.62 9.71 -24.93
CA ILE A 361 6.83 9.83 -23.50
C ILE A 361 5.51 9.46 -22.82
N CYS A 362 5.55 8.58 -21.82
CA CYS A 362 4.37 8.18 -21.09
C CYS A 362 3.80 9.35 -20.30
N GLN A 363 2.51 9.63 -20.46
CA GLN A 363 1.84 10.76 -19.81
C GLN A 363 1.74 10.65 -18.28
N ILE A 364 1.97 9.45 -17.73
CA ILE A 364 1.88 9.20 -16.27
C ILE A 364 3.24 9.22 -15.61
N CYS A 365 4.24 8.56 -16.20
CA CYS A 365 5.56 8.40 -15.58
C CYS A 365 6.69 9.19 -16.27
N ASN A 366 6.37 9.92 -17.34
CA ASN A 366 7.31 10.68 -18.16
C ASN A 366 8.48 9.85 -18.74
N GLN A 367 8.32 8.52 -18.86
CA GLN A 367 9.33 7.64 -19.46
C GLN A 367 9.13 7.48 -20.96
N ARG A 368 10.21 7.38 -21.72
CA ARG A 368 10.14 7.19 -23.18
C ARG A 368 9.56 5.83 -23.57
N SER A 369 8.81 5.81 -24.68
CA SER A 369 8.33 4.63 -25.37
C SER A 369 9.51 3.77 -25.83
N GLY A 370 9.47 2.46 -25.58
CA GLY A 370 10.57 1.56 -25.89
C GLY A 370 11.66 1.46 -24.81
N SER A 371 11.31 1.62 -23.54
CA SER A 371 12.18 1.17 -22.44
C SER A 371 11.80 -0.28 -22.06
N SER A 372 12.77 -1.17 -21.91
CA SER A 372 12.51 -2.54 -21.41
C SER A 372 13.47 -2.94 -20.30
N SER A 373 12.94 -3.64 -19.30
CA SER A 373 13.68 -4.13 -18.14
C SER A 373 14.63 -5.26 -18.53
N CYS A 374 15.84 -5.26 -17.98
CA CYS A 374 16.78 -6.38 -18.06
C CYS A 374 16.16 -7.61 -17.38
N GLY A 375 16.22 -8.80 -18.00
CA GLY A 375 15.66 -10.02 -17.40
C GLY A 375 16.31 -10.43 -16.07
N LEU A 376 17.55 -10.01 -15.82
CA LEU A 376 18.34 -10.41 -14.65
C LEU A 376 18.26 -9.42 -13.50
N CYS A 377 18.49 -8.13 -13.77
CA CYS A 377 18.51 -7.10 -12.72
C CYS A 377 17.33 -6.12 -12.82
N THR A 378 16.39 -6.35 -13.76
CA THR A 378 15.20 -5.53 -14.02
C THR A 378 15.47 -4.08 -14.41
N TYR A 379 16.74 -3.67 -14.54
CA TYR A 379 17.11 -2.32 -14.97
C TYR A 379 16.54 -1.98 -16.34
N PHE A 380 15.86 -0.84 -16.43
CA PHE A 380 15.24 -0.38 -17.66
C PHE A 380 16.28 0.24 -18.58
N ASN A 381 16.59 -0.48 -19.66
CA ASN A 381 17.44 0.03 -20.71
C ASN A 381 16.59 0.61 -21.86
N SER A 382 17.19 1.50 -22.66
CA SER A 382 16.65 1.83 -23.99
C SER A 382 16.48 0.55 -24.81
N THR A 383 15.42 0.38 -25.61
CA THR A 383 15.28 -0.78 -26.53
C THR A 383 16.47 -0.94 -27.46
N SER A 384 17.22 0.13 -27.74
CA SER A 384 18.47 0.09 -28.52
C SER A 384 19.69 -0.45 -27.77
N ALA A 385 19.62 -0.61 -26.44
CA ALA A 385 20.73 -1.15 -25.66
C ALA A 385 20.76 -2.69 -25.76
N THR A 386 21.87 -3.22 -26.26
CA THR A 386 22.18 -4.66 -26.35
C THR A 386 22.78 -5.22 -25.06
N ILE A 387 23.27 -4.35 -24.19
CA ILE A 387 23.85 -4.68 -22.88
C ILE A 387 23.13 -3.86 -21.83
N CYS A 388 22.82 -4.49 -20.70
CA CYS A 388 22.25 -3.82 -19.56
C CYS A 388 23.28 -2.88 -18.91
N LEU A 389 23.01 -1.58 -18.91
CA LEU A 389 23.93 -0.55 -18.41
C LEU A 389 24.23 -0.65 -16.91
N MET A 390 23.49 -1.47 -16.15
CA MET A 390 23.73 -1.67 -14.71
C MET A 390 24.46 -2.95 -14.34
N CYS A 391 24.25 -4.03 -15.07
CA CYS A 391 24.84 -5.34 -14.72
C CYS A 391 25.76 -5.87 -15.82
N ASN A 392 25.95 -5.11 -16.90
CA ASN A 392 26.72 -5.46 -18.08
C ASN A 392 26.35 -6.80 -18.72
N GLN A 393 25.15 -7.32 -18.42
CA GLN A 393 24.62 -8.53 -19.04
C GLN A 393 24.03 -8.20 -20.40
N GLN A 394 24.30 -9.06 -21.39
CA GLN A 394 23.59 -8.98 -22.66
C GLN A 394 22.10 -9.20 -22.43
N ARG A 395 21.32 -8.42 -23.16
CA ARG A 395 19.88 -8.33 -22.97
C ARG A 395 19.15 -9.54 -23.50
#